data_AF-A0A212EIZ3-F1
#
_entry.id   AF-A0A212EIZ3-F1
#
_cell.length_a   1.000
_cell.length_b   1.000
_cell.length_c   1.000
_cell.angle_alpha   90.00
_cell.angle_beta   90.00
_cell.angle_gamma   90.00
#
_symmetry.space_group_name_H-M   'P 1'
#
loop_
_entity.id
_entity.type
_entity.pdbx_description
1 polymer ?
#
loop_
_entity_poly.entity_id
_entity_poly.type
_entity_poly.pdbx_seq_one_letter_code
_entity_poly.pdbx_strand_id
1 'polypeptide(L)'
;MSASDLKHTLRKFEFPACAKEALIKIEQLLVGRAAPTSKQLDIAMDIISEFVFCETDRRSNPRRGLNPLQELQLIDIICDYLCACTNDTTKNTIFLSLFGGKESQRKLKILSILASMAVSASSTPVLLAVGVWLQQMGCSSSQSLQLAENIVRDHFYLNTSNQNVLKTLATDAPQFVSNFITAVTELYLHDIQKPKKMPPKNLLEVITSWVYTNPSLCMSAQLNPAALPIGSIPMAAVTPLAGLIHWCALAPLYVDEDIDTDPIPIKKIKLEEEKHTIVKSVTSKSLSETELYIKLHLGVLHSLRAGKRTHGPPTAVNAQHLVALTPIVQAYAHNLIKCGVKFQSDNRLQDCLDRIGQAVQVALANGCVYGNINNLLAALNSLPENRLLCIIIKSHHQSI
;
A
#
# COMPACT_ATOMS: atom_id res chain seq x y z
N MET A 1 17.55 9.34 -35.39
CA MET A 1 18.67 8.42 -35.08
C MET A 1 18.17 7.00 -35.25
N SER A 2 18.93 6.14 -35.93
CA SER A 2 18.57 4.72 -36.02
C SER A 2 18.82 4.03 -34.67
N ALA A 3 18.11 2.93 -34.37
CA ALA A 3 18.32 2.15 -33.15
C ALA A 3 19.78 1.65 -33.03
N SER A 4 20.40 1.31 -34.15
CA SER A 4 21.81 0.92 -34.24
C SER A 4 22.77 2.02 -33.80
N ASP A 5 22.51 3.28 -34.17
CA ASP A 5 23.39 4.42 -33.81
C ASP A 5 23.35 4.69 -32.30
N LEU A 6 22.16 4.57 -31.70
CA LEU A 6 21.96 4.70 -30.26
C LEU A 6 22.71 3.61 -29.50
N LYS A 7 22.52 2.34 -29.87
CA LYS A 7 23.23 1.21 -29.27
C LYS A 7 24.75 1.33 -29.46
N HIS A 8 25.22 1.77 -30.64
CA HIS A 8 26.64 2.00 -30.90
C HIS A 8 27.22 3.09 -29.98
N THR A 9 26.47 4.15 -29.72
CA THR A 9 26.90 5.23 -28.81
C THR A 9 26.98 4.75 -27.37
N LEU A 10 25.97 4.03 -26.89
CA LEU A 10 25.94 3.50 -25.52
C LEU A 10 27.04 2.47 -25.26
N ARG A 11 27.43 1.69 -26.28
CA ARG A 11 28.53 0.70 -26.20
C ARG A 11 29.92 1.31 -25.99
N LYS A 12 30.06 2.63 -26.11
CA LYS A 12 31.32 3.32 -25.80
C LYS A 12 31.56 3.46 -24.29
N PHE A 13 30.51 3.27 -23.49
CA PHE A 13 30.57 3.38 -22.04
C PHE A 13 30.53 1.99 -21.40
N GLU A 14 31.25 1.85 -20.29
CA GLU A 14 31.14 0.68 -19.42
C GLU A 14 30.12 0.93 -18.31
N PHE A 15 29.63 -0.15 -17.70
CA PHE A 15 28.79 -0.04 -16.51
C PHE A 15 29.61 0.53 -15.35
N PRO A 16 29.12 1.54 -14.60
CA PRO A 16 27.73 1.99 -14.53
C PRO A 16 27.39 3.22 -15.39
N ALA A 17 28.38 3.86 -16.03
CA ALA A 17 28.18 5.05 -16.85
C ALA A 17 27.24 4.82 -18.04
N CYS A 18 27.28 3.63 -18.64
CA CYS A 18 26.37 3.27 -19.75
C CYS A 18 24.89 3.28 -19.33
N ALA A 19 24.57 2.88 -18.10
CA ALA A 19 23.20 2.87 -17.59
C ALA A 19 22.69 4.31 -17.39
N LYS A 20 23.54 5.20 -16.86
CA LYS A 20 23.22 6.63 -16.69
C LYS A 20 22.90 7.29 -18.04
N GLU A 21 23.76 7.09 -19.03
CA GLU A 21 23.54 7.60 -20.39
C GLU A 21 22.31 6.95 -21.05
N ALA A 22 22.07 5.66 -20.80
CA ALA A 22 20.91 4.95 -21.32
C ALA A 22 19.60 5.59 -20.85
N LEU A 23 19.48 5.98 -19.56
CA LEU A 23 18.28 6.66 -19.04
C LEU A 23 17.99 7.97 -19.79
N ILE A 24 19.02 8.78 -20.06
CA ILE A 24 18.89 10.04 -20.82
C ILE A 24 18.42 9.76 -22.25
N LYS A 25 18.94 8.70 -22.89
CA LYS A 25 18.52 8.31 -24.24
C LYS A 25 17.09 7.76 -24.28
N ILE A 26 16.68 7.00 -23.27
CA ILE A 26 15.31 6.51 -23.14
C ILE A 26 14.34 7.68 -22.98
N GLU A 27 14.70 8.69 -22.17
CA GLU A 27 13.93 9.92 -22.04
C GLU A 27 13.73 10.62 -23.39
N GLN A 28 14.80 10.81 -24.16
CA GLN A 28 14.73 11.44 -25.48
C GLN A 28 13.86 10.64 -26.48
N LEU A 29 13.70 9.33 -26.28
CA LEU A 29 12.88 8.48 -27.13
C LEU A 29 11.41 8.49 -26.74
N LEU A 30 11.12 8.49 -25.44
CA LEU A 30 9.77 8.28 -24.90
C LEU A 30 9.05 9.58 -24.53
N VAL A 31 9.79 10.63 -24.21
CA VAL A 31 9.24 11.90 -23.76
C VAL A 31 9.26 12.90 -24.91
N GLY A 32 8.07 13.29 -25.36
CA GLY A 32 7.89 14.25 -26.44
C GLY A 32 6.47 14.83 -26.47
N ARG A 33 6.20 15.68 -27.47
CA ARG A 33 4.87 16.31 -27.65
C ARG A 33 3.78 15.32 -28.07
N ALA A 34 4.16 14.20 -28.67
CA ALA A 34 3.26 13.14 -29.12
C ALA A 34 3.52 11.86 -28.33
N ALA A 35 2.52 10.98 -28.26
CA ALA A 35 2.68 9.65 -27.68
C ALA A 35 3.78 8.87 -28.41
N PRO A 36 4.62 8.11 -27.69
CA PRO A 36 5.66 7.31 -28.30
C PRO A 36 5.06 6.21 -29.20
N THR A 37 5.66 6.04 -30.37
CA THR A 37 5.26 4.97 -31.30
C THR A 37 5.67 3.60 -30.78
N SER A 38 4.99 2.54 -31.22
CA SER A 38 5.37 1.15 -30.87
C SER A 38 6.86 0.87 -31.10
N LYS A 39 7.41 1.36 -32.22
CA LYS A 39 8.83 1.19 -32.55
C LYS A 39 9.75 1.87 -31.53
N GLN A 40 9.37 3.05 -31.03
CA GLN A 40 10.16 3.75 -30.00
C GLN A 40 10.12 3.00 -28.66
N LEU A 41 8.96 2.44 -28.31
CA LEU A 41 8.82 1.59 -27.12
C LEU A 41 9.69 0.33 -27.24
N ASP A 42 9.68 -0.35 -28.39
CA ASP A 42 10.50 -1.54 -28.62
C ASP A 42 12.01 -1.21 -28.51
N ILE A 43 12.45 -0.10 -29.10
CA ILE A 43 13.84 0.37 -29.00
C ILE A 43 14.21 0.70 -27.55
N ALA A 44 13.31 1.36 -26.81
CA ALA A 44 13.55 1.67 -25.40
C ALA A 44 13.68 0.39 -24.56
N MET A 45 12.81 -0.59 -24.76
CA MET A 45 12.86 -1.89 -24.06
C MET A 45 14.15 -2.66 -24.36
N ASP A 46 14.62 -2.60 -25.60
CA ASP A 46 15.91 -3.13 -26.01
C ASP A 46 17.08 -2.46 -25.27
N ILE A 47 17.06 -1.13 -25.17
CA ILE A 47 18.09 -0.35 -24.46
C ILE A 47 18.07 -0.68 -22.96
N ILE A 48 16.88 -0.75 -22.36
CA ILE A 48 16.68 -1.11 -20.96
C ILE A 48 17.27 -2.50 -20.67
N SER A 49 16.98 -3.46 -21.54
CA SER A 49 17.44 -4.85 -21.37
C SER A 49 18.95 -5.00 -21.56
N GLU A 50 19.56 -4.31 -22.54
CA GLU A 50 21.00 -4.42 -22.83
C GLU A 50 21.86 -3.57 -21.88
N PHE A 51 21.48 -2.32 -21.61
CA PHE A 51 22.36 -1.34 -20.95
C PHE A 51 21.96 -0.95 -19.53
N VAL A 52 20.68 -1.05 -19.16
CA VAL A 52 20.23 -0.71 -17.80
C VAL A 52 20.32 -1.93 -16.89
N PHE A 53 19.67 -3.03 -17.26
CA PHE A 53 19.64 -4.27 -16.47
C PHE A 53 20.65 -5.34 -16.92
N CYS A 54 21.34 -5.12 -18.04
CA CYS A 54 22.31 -6.06 -18.62
C CYS A 54 21.81 -7.51 -18.74
N GLU A 55 20.52 -7.67 -19.06
CA GLU A 55 19.84 -8.95 -19.24
C GLU A 55 20.16 -9.59 -20.59
N THR A 56 20.52 -8.80 -21.60
CA THR A 56 20.82 -9.25 -22.96
C THR A 56 22.20 -8.81 -23.46
N ASP A 57 22.78 -9.62 -24.34
CA ASP A 57 23.98 -9.31 -25.12
C ASP A 57 23.65 -8.49 -26.38
N ARG A 58 24.68 -8.00 -27.08
CA ARG A 58 24.63 -7.40 -28.43
C ARG A 58 23.84 -8.23 -29.45
N ARG A 59 23.84 -9.56 -29.31
CA ARG A 59 23.09 -10.52 -30.15
C ARG A 59 21.72 -10.89 -29.57
N SER A 60 21.26 -10.18 -28.55
CA SER A 60 20.03 -10.46 -27.79
C SER A 60 20.05 -11.81 -27.05
N ASN A 61 21.23 -12.38 -26.81
CA ASN A 61 21.37 -13.60 -26.01
C ASN A 61 21.21 -13.29 -24.51
N PRO A 62 20.54 -14.15 -23.72
CA PRO A 62 20.39 -13.95 -22.28
C PRO A 62 21.74 -13.92 -21.56
N ARG A 63 21.90 -12.97 -20.64
CA ARG A 63 23.06 -12.84 -19.75
C ARG A 63 22.67 -13.13 -18.30
N ARG A 64 23.70 -13.34 -17.47
CA ARG A 64 23.54 -13.57 -16.02
C ARG A 64 22.90 -12.36 -15.31
N GLY A 65 22.93 -11.18 -15.92
CA GLY A 65 22.43 -9.92 -15.33
C GLY A 65 23.50 -9.24 -14.48
N LEU A 66 23.08 -8.25 -13.70
CA LEU A 66 23.93 -7.49 -12.78
C LEU A 66 24.36 -8.33 -11.57
N ASN A 67 25.56 -8.07 -11.06
CA ASN A 67 25.99 -8.59 -9.75
C ASN A 67 25.47 -7.69 -8.60
N PRO A 68 25.53 -8.12 -7.33
CA PRO A 68 24.97 -7.35 -6.20
C PRO A 68 25.54 -5.92 -6.05
N LEU A 69 26.83 -5.72 -6.32
CA LEU A 69 27.44 -4.39 -6.29
C LEU A 69 26.89 -3.50 -7.42
N GLN A 70 26.74 -4.07 -8.62
CA GLN A 70 26.16 -3.39 -9.76
C GLN A 70 24.66 -3.11 -9.58
N GLU A 71 23.92 -3.99 -8.92
CA GLU A 71 22.52 -3.74 -8.53
C GLU A 71 22.44 -2.47 -7.66
N LEU A 72 23.31 -2.34 -6.65
CA LEU A 72 23.37 -1.14 -5.80
C LEU A 72 23.78 0.12 -6.56
N GLN A 73 24.77 0.03 -7.46
CA GLN A 73 25.17 1.14 -8.32
C GLN A 73 24.03 1.58 -9.25
N LEU A 74 23.26 0.63 -9.78
CA LEU A 74 22.09 0.94 -10.60
C LEU A 74 21.01 1.64 -9.78
N ILE A 75 20.75 1.18 -8.56
CA ILE A 75 19.78 1.80 -7.65
C ILE A 75 20.15 3.26 -7.39
N ASP A 76 21.43 3.53 -7.11
CA ASP A 76 21.95 4.89 -6.91
C ASP A 76 21.73 5.77 -8.14
N ILE A 77 22.04 5.25 -9.34
CA ILE A 77 21.80 5.95 -10.61
C ILE A 77 20.32 6.25 -10.85
N ILE A 78 19.43 5.30 -10.57
CA ILE A 78 17.99 5.48 -10.74
C ILE A 78 17.48 6.52 -9.74
N CYS A 79 17.91 6.47 -8.48
CA CYS A 79 17.61 7.47 -7.46
C CYS A 79 18.04 8.87 -7.90
N ASP A 80 19.31 9.04 -8.26
CA ASP A 80 19.87 10.32 -8.71
C ASP A 80 19.13 10.87 -9.93
N TYR A 81 18.83 10.01 -10.89
CA TYR A 81 18.09 10.40 -12.09
C TYR A 81 16.68 10.89 -11.74
N LEU A 82 15.91 10.14 -10.94
CA LEU A 82 14.55 10.53 -10.56
C LEU A 82 14.51 11.79 -9.71
N CYS A 83 15.50 11.99 -8.84
CA CYS A 83 15.66 13.19 -8.04
C CYS A 83 16.04 14.43 -8.88
N ALA A 84 16.82 14.24 -9.95
CA ALA A 84 17.21 15.32 -10.86
C ALA A 84 16.08 15.73 -11.83
N CYS A 85 15.14 14.84 -12.14
CA CYS A 85 14.00 15.15 -12.99
C CYS A 85 13.05 16.16 -12.31
N THR A 86 12.65 17.22 -13.03
CA THR A 86 11.67 18.20 -12.54
C THR A 86 10.24 17.88 -12.96
N ASN A 87 10.05 17.19 -14.09
CA ASN A 87 8.74 16.85 -14.63
C ASN A 87 8.26 15.48 -14.15
N ASP A 88 7.12 15.43 -13.45
CA ASP A 88 6.55 14.20 -12.91
C ASP A 88 6.06 13.24 -14.01
N THR A 89 5.55 13.75 -15.14
CA THR A 89 5.22 12.89 -16.30
C THR A 89 6.45 12.17 -16.82
N THR A 90 7.59 12.86 -16.89
CA THR A 90 8.87 12.25 -17.31
C THR A 90 9.27 11.16 -16.34
N LYS A 91 9.31 11.45 -15.02
CA LYS A 91 9.64 10.47 -13.98
C LYS A 91 8.80 9.20 -14.11
N ASN A 92 7.47 9.36 -14.18
CA ASN A 92 6.55 8.23 -14.25
C ASN A 92 6.69 7.47 -15.58
N THR A 93 6.95 8.15 -16.70
CA THR A 93 7.21 7.51 -18.00
C THR A 93 8.42 6.59 -17.94
N ILE A 94 9.54 7.10 -17.43
CA ILE A 94 10.77 6.31 -17.32
C ILE A 94 10.60 5.19 -16.31
N PHE A 95 10.04 5.49 -15.14
CA PHE A 95 9.84 4.50 -14.08
C PHE A 95 8.94 3.35 -14.52
N LEU A 96 7.82 3.64 -15.18
CA LEU A 96 6.92 2.63 -15.74
C LEU A 96 7.56 1.89 -16.93
N SER A 97 8.48 2.50 -17.68
CA SER A 97 9.22 1.78 -18.73
C SER A 97 10.25 0.80 -18.15
N LEU A 98 10.88 1.18 -17.04
CA LEU A 98 11.83 0.32 -16.33
C LEU A 98 11.14 -0.88 -15.66
N PHE A 99 10.00 -0.62 -15.01
CA PHE A 99 9.37 -1.59 -14.10
C PHE A 99 7.91 -1.98 -14.43
N GLY A 100 7.24 -1.33 -15.39
CA GLY A 100 5.80 -1.53 -15.66
C GLY A 100 5.43 -2.70 -16.58
N GLY A 101 6.42 -3.44 -17.10
CA GLY A 101 6.18 -4.61 -17.95
C GLY A 101 5.84 -5.88 -17.16
N LYS A 102 5.73 -7.03 -17.86
CA LYS A 102 5.83 -8.35 -17.20
C LYS A 102 7.27 -8.52 -16.69
N GLU A 103 7.51 -8.00 -15.49
CA GLU A 103 8.84 -7.95 -14.92
C GLU A 103 9.42 -9.34 -14.70
N SER A 104 10.72 -9.47 -14.98
CA SER A 104 11.49 -10.59 -14.45
C SER A 104 11.58 -10.44 -12.92
N GLN A 105 11.61 -11.55 -12.18
CA GLN A 105 11.82 -11.53 -10.72
C GLN A 105 13.06 -10.72 -10.29
N ARG A 106 14.04 -10.55 -11.19
CA ARG A 106 15.23 -9.71 -10.98
C ARG A 106 14.90 -8.22 -10.92
N LYS A 107 14.07 -7.70 -11.83
CA LYS A 107 13.67 -6.28 -11.83
C LYS A 107 12.85 -5.94 -10.59
N LEU A 108 11.94 -6.83 -10.20
CA LEU A 108 11.15 -6.68 -8.98
C LEU A 108 12.02 -6.69 -7.71
N LYS A 109 13.10 -7.48 -7.68
CA LYS A 109 14.08 -7.45 -6.59
C LYS A 109 14.78 -6.09 -6.51
N ILE A 110 15.24 -5.54 -7.64
CA ILE A 110 15.87 -4.22 -7.70
C ILE A 110 14.87 -3.13 -7.25
N LEU A 111 13.63 -3.19 -7.74
CA LEU A 111 12.55 -2.29 -7.31
C LEU A 111 12.28 -2.37 -5.81
N SER A 112 12.29 -3.58 -5.24
CA SER A 112 12.09 -3.78 -3.80
C SER A 112 13.19 -3.14 -2.97
N ILE A 113 14.45 -3.31 -3.38
CA ILE A 113 15.59 -2.68 -2.70
C ILE A 113 15.53 -1.16 -2.85
N LEU A 114 15.24 -0.66 -4.06
CA LEU A 114 15.06 0.76 -4.35
C LEU A 114 13.99 1.38 -3.45
N ALA A 115 12.81 0.75 -3.35
CA ALA A 115 11.72 1.23 -2.50
C ALA A 115 12.10 1.18 -1.01
N SER A 116 12.70 0.09 -0.53
CA SER A 116 13.15 -0.02 0.86
C SER A 116 14.20 1.05 1.21
N MET A 117 15.14 1.34 0.31
CA MET A 117 16.12 2.42 0.48
C MET A 117 15.46 3.79 0.44
N ALA A 118 14.53 4.03 -0.49
CA ALA A 118 13.81 5.29 -0.59
C ALA A 118 12.97 5.59 0.66
N VAL A 119 12.37 4.57 1.29
CA VAL A 119 11.69 4.67 2.59
C VAL A 119 12.67 5.06 3.70
N SER A 120 13.84 4.40 3.77
CA SER A 120 14.88 4.73 4.77
C SER A 120 15.43 6.15 4.60
N ALA A 121 15.59 6.60 3.36
CA ALA A 121 16.18 7.90 3.03
C ALA A 121 15.15 9.03 2.90
N SER A 122 13.86 8.76 3.11
CA SER A 122 12.75 9.69 2.87
C SER A 122 12.79 10.34 1.49
N SER A 123 13.16 9.57 0.45
CA SER A 123 13.28 10.10 -0.92
C SER A 123 11.91 10.23 -1.59
N THR A 124 11.27 11.38 -1.40
CA THR A 124 9.92 11.67 -1.94
C THR A 124 9.79 11.41 -3.45
N PRO A 125 10.70 11.86 -4.33
CA PRO A 125 10.55 11.65 -5.78
C PRO A 125 10.48 10.18 -6.17
N VAL A 126 11.31 9.34 -5.53
CA VAL A 126 11.35 7.90 -5.78
C VAL A 126 10.10 7.22 -5.22
N LEU A 127 9.69 7.58 -4.00
CA LEU A 127 8.50 7.01 -3.36
C LEU A 127 7.23 7.34 -4.16
N LEU A 128 7.07 8.56 -4.65
CA LEU A 128 5.94 8.93 -5.51
C LEU A 128 5.92 8.09 -6.79
N ALA A 129 7.06 7.87 -7.45
CA ALA A 129 7.15 7.01 -8.63
C ALA A 129 6.77 5.55 -8.32
N VAL A 130 7.22 5.01 -7.17
CA VAL A 130 6.80 3.68 -6.67
C VAL A 130 5.30 3.65 -6.39
N GLY A 131 4.73 4.71 -5.83
CA GLY A 131 3.29 4.85 -5.59
C GLY A 131 2.48 4.80 -6.89
N VAL A 132 2.94 5.50 -7.93
CA VAL A 132 2.32 5.45 -9.27
C VAL A 132 2.42 4.05 -9.87
N TRP A 133 3.58 3.40 -9.74
CA TRP A 133 3.77 2.01 -10.19
C TRP A 133 2.81 1.04 -9.50
N LEU A 134 2.68 1.10 -8.17
CA LEU A 134 1.73 0.28 -7.41
C LEU A 134 0.29 0.45 -7.90
N GLN A 135 -0.09 1.67 -8.28
CA GLN A 135 -1.40 1.95 -8.83
C GLN A 135 -1.55 1.37 -10.24
N GLN A 136 -0.60 1.63 -11.15
CA GLN A 136 -0.71 1.18 -12.53
C GLN A 136 -0.62 -0.35 -12.69
N MET A 137 0.18 -1.01 -11.86
CA MET A 137 0.26 -2.48 -11.83
C MET A 137 -0.90 -3.13 -11.06
N GLY A 138 -1.69 -2.33 -10.33
CA GLY A 138 -2.73 -2.77 -9.42
C GLY A 138 -2.15 -3.20 -8.07
N CYS A 139 -2.68 -2.65 -6.98
CA CYS A 139 -2.18 -2.89 -5.62
C CYS A 139 -2.38 -4.34 -5.14
N SER A 140 -3.37 -5.05 -5.69
CA SER A 140 -3.65 -6.46 -5.40
C SER A 140 -2.92 -7.45 -6.33
N SER A 141 -2.06 -6.97 -7.24
CA SER A 141 -1.26 -7.86 -8.10
C SER A 141 -0.17 -8.56 -7.31
N SER A 142 0.24 -9.76 -7.75
CA SER A 142 1.28 -10.56 -7.08
C SER A 142 2.58 -9.77 -6.87
N GLN A 143 2.98 -8.97 -7.87
CA GLN A 143 4.18 -8.14 -7.81
C GLN A 143 4.05 -7.00 -6.79
N SER A 144 2.91 -6.31 -6.74
CA SER A 144 2.64 -5.27 -5.75
C SER A 144 2.62 -5.82 -4.33
N LEU A 145 2.03 -7.01 -4.13
CA LEU A 145 2.00 -7.69 -2.84
C LEU A 145 3.41 -8.12 -2.40
N GLN A 146 4.23 -8.64 -3.32
CA GLN A 146 5.62 -9.01 -3.05
C GLN A 146 6.47 -7.77 -2.68
N LEU A 147 6.27 -6.65 -3.37
CA LEU A 147 6.92 -5.38 -3.02
C LEU A 147 6.50 -4.90 -1.62
N ALA A 148 5.20 -4.89 -1.34
CA ALA A 148 4.67 -4.48 -0.03
C ALA A 148 5.20 -5.38 1.10
N GLU A 149 5.24 -6.70 0.88
CA GLU A 149 5.77 -7.67 1.85
C GLU A 149 7.26 -7.43 2.14
N ASN A 150 8.08 -7.14 1.13
CA ASN A 150 9.49 -6.81 1.31
C ASN A 150 9.67 -5.53 2.15
N ILE A 151 8.91 -4.46 1.86
CA ILE A 151 8.95 -3.21 2.64
C ILE A 151 8.50 -3.47 4.09
N VAL A 152 7.45 -4.27 4.27
CA VAL A 152 6.97 -4.65 5.61
C VAL A 152 8.07 -5.40 6.38
N ARG A 153 8.73 -6.37 5.75
CA ARG A 153 9.84 -7.11 6.34
C ARG A 153 10.98 -6.18 6.76
N ASP A 154 11.40 -5.30 5.87
CA ASP A 154 12.60 -4.49 6.10
C ASP A 154 12.37 -3.42 7.19
N HIS A 155 11.20 -2.78 7.21
CA HIS A 155 10.93 -1.61 8.07
C HIS A 155 10.10 -1.90 9.32
N PHE A 156 9.36 -3.01 9.36
CA PHE A 156 8.45 -3.29 10.47
C PHE A 156 8.82 -4.57 11.24
N TYR A 157 9.64 -5.45 10.65
CA TYR A 157 10.23 -6.60 11.33
C TYR A 157 11.71 -6.41 11.66
N LEU A 158 12.54 -6.03 10.67
CA LEU A 158 13.99 -5.98 10.83
C LEU A 158 14.46 -4.65 11.46
N ASN A 159 13.93 -3.51 11.01
CA ASN A 159 14.37 -2.20 11.49
C ASN A 159 13.24 -1.38 12.13
N THR A 160 12.96 -1.63 13.40
CA THR A 160 11.92 -0.92 14.16
C THR A 160 12.35 0.44 14.71
N SER A 161 13.61 0.84 14.51
CA SER A 161 14.19 2.08 15.06
C SER A 161 13.77 3.33 14.26
N ASN A 162 13.33 3.16 13.01
CA ASN A 162 13.04 4.26 12.08
C ASN A 162 11.61 4.82 12.18
N GLN A 163 10.94 4.69 13.33
CA GLN A 163 9.53 5.09 13.46
C GLN A 163 9.25 6.57 13.12
N ASN A 164 10.18 7.48 13.41
CA ASN A 164 10.00 8.90 13.11
C ASN A 164 10.00 9.16 11.60
N VAL A 165 10.93 8.54 10.86
CA VAL A 165 10.98 8.58 9.40
C VAL A 165 9.70 8.02 8.81
N LEU A 166 9.24 6.87 9.32
CA LEU A 166 7.99 6.28 8.86
C LEU A 166 6.81 7.23 9.07
N LYS A 167 6.71 7.91 10.22
CA LYS A 167 5.61 8.85 10.50
C LYS A 167 5.55 10.03 9.53
N THR A 168 6.68 10.59 9.08
CA THR A 168 6.68 11.73 8.14
C THR A 168 6.28 11.34 6.72
N LEU A 169 6.43 10.06 6.34
CA LEU A 169 6.07 9.58 4.99
C LEU A 169 4.63 9.88 4.58
N ALA A 170 3.69 9.85 5.53
CA ALA A 170 2.30 10.16 5.23
C ALA A 170 2.10 11.62 4.76
N THR A 171 3.00 12.53 5.15
CA THR A 171 3.00 13.92 4.72
C THR A 171 3.85 14.11 3.47
N ASP A 172 5.02 13.46 3.41
CA ASP A 172 5.99 13.67 2.33
C ASP A 172 5.58 12.97 1.03
N ALA A 173 5.07 11.73 1.12
CA ALA A 173 4.71 10.90 -0.03
C ALA A 173 3.30 10.27 0.13
N PRO A 174 2.22 11.07 0.27
CA PRO A 174 0.89 10.59 0.63
C PRO A 174 0.31 9.57 -0.36
N GLN A 175 0.54 9.76 -1.67
CA GLN A 175 0.06 8.84 -2.71
C GLN A 175 0.71 7.44 -2.58
N PHE A 176 2.01 7.41 -2.32
CA PHE A 176 2.73 6.16 -2.04
C PHE A 176 2.16 5.47 -0.81
N VAL A 177 2.00 6.21 0.30
CA VAL A 177 1.48 5.65 1.54
C VAL A 177 0.06 5.12 1.35
N SER A 178 -0.81 5.83 0.63
CA SER A 178 -2.17 5.37 0.33
C SER A 178 -2.16 4.04 -0.44
N ASN A 179 -1.39 3.94 -1.53
CA ASN A 179 -1.32 2.74 -2.35
C ASN A 179 -0.61 1.58 -1.62
N PHE A 180 0.39 1.89 -0.79
CA PHE A 180 1.06 0.93 0.08
C PHE A 180 0.09 0.35 1.10
N ILE A 181 -0.72 1.18 1.79
CA ILE A 181 -1.74 0.67 2.71
C ILE A 181 -2.74 -0.21 1.95
N THR A 182 -3.16 0.16 0.74
CA THR A 182 -4.06 -0.68 -0.08
C THR A 182 -3.45 -2.07 -0.31
N ALA A 183 -2.20 -2.15 -0.77
CA ALA A 183 -1.49 -3.42 -0.99
C ALA A 183 -1.29 -4.21 0.32
N VAL A 184 -0.96 -3.53 1.42
CA VAL A 184 -0.81 -4.15 2.73
C VAL A 184 -2.13 -4.72 3.24
N THR A 185 -3.24 -4.00 3.10
CA THR A 185 -4.55 -4.52 3.55
C THR A 185 -4.98 -5.75 2.77
N GLU A 186 -4.58 -5.86 1.50
CA GLU A 186 -4.77 -7.07 0.69
C GLU A 186 -3.86 -8.22 1.16
N LEU A 187 -2.60 -7.94 1.52
CA LEU A 187 -1.64 -8.93 2.02
C LEU A 187 -2.12 -9.61 3.31
N TYR A 188 -2.84 -8.87 4.16
CA TYR A 188 -3.46 -9.35 5.41
C TYR A 188 -4.98 -9.46 5.31
N LEU A 189 -5.53 -9.61 4.10
CA LEU A 189 -6.96 -9.80 3.92
C LEU A 189 -7.34 -11.19 4.41
N HIS A 190 -8.44 -11.25 5.16
CA HIS A 190 -8.97 -12.50 5.71
C HIS A 190 -9.78 -13.22 4.64
N ASP A 191 -9.25 -14.33 4.14
CA ASP A 191 -10.01 -15.28 3.32
C ASP A 191 -10.37 -16.51 4.18
N ILE A 192 -11.57 -17.03 4.00
CA ILE A 192 -12.11 -18.20 4.72
C ILE A 192 -11.20 -19.43 4.54
N GLN A 193 -10.45 -19.48 3.44
CA GLN A 193 -9.58 -20.60 3.07
C GLN A 193 -8.11 -20.44 3.53
N LYS A 194 -7.67 -19.22 3.86
CA LYS A 194 -6.26 -18.95 4.21
C LYS A 194 -6.07 -18.90 5.73
N PRO A 195 -4.87 -19.25 6.24
CA PRO A 195 -4.57 -19.07 7.66
C PRO A 195 -4.71 -17.59 8.04
N LYS A 196 -5.36 -17.34 9.18
CA LYS A 196 -5.58 -16.00 9.73
C LYS A 196 -4.24 -15.30 9.91
N LYS A 197 -4.02 -14.19 9.20
CA LYS A 197 -2.79 -13.40 9.28
C LYS A 197 -3.17 -11.98 9.68
N MET A 198 -2.92 -11.63 10.94
CA MET A 198 -3.04 -10.25 11.41
C MET A 198 -1.78 -9.45 11.05
N PRO A 199 -1.91 -8.13 10.80
CA PRO A 199 -0.76 -7.27 10.63
C PRO A 199 0.07 -7.22 11.92
N PRO A 200 1.41 -7.17 11.85
CA PRO A 200 2.25 -6.99 13.02
C PRO A 200 1.90 -5.71 13.79
N LYS A 201 1.99 -5.74 15.12
CA LYS A 201 1.68 -4.59 15.99
C LYS A 201 2.39 -3.30 15.56
N ASN A 202 3.69 -3.35 15.24
CA ASN A 202 4.43 -2.17 14.78
C ASN A 202 3.87 -1.56 13.48
N LEU A 203 3.45 -2.41 12.54
CA LEU A 203 2.81 -1.97 11.30
C LEU A 203 1.45 -1.33 11.59
N LEU A 204 0.68 -1.96 12.48
CA LEU A 204 -0.61 -1.43 12.92
C LEU A 204 -0.46 -0.06 13.61
N GLU A 205 0.53 0.11 14.49
CA GLU A 205 0.84 1.40 15.15
C GLU A 205 1.11 2.52 14.15
N VAL A 206 1.96 2.25 13.15
CA VAL A 206 2.34 3.25 12.15
C VAL A 206 1.16 3.59 11.23
N ILE A 207 0.43 2.59 10.72
CA ILE A 207 -0.76 2.82 9.87
C ILE A 207 -1.82 3.57 10.67
N THR A 208 -2.03 3.21 11.93
CA THR A 208 -2.96 3.92 12.83
C THR A 208 -2.54 5.38 12.99
N SER A 209 -1.25 5.65 13.21
CA SER A 209 -0.71 7.01 13.29
C SER A 209 -0.95 7.79 12.00
N TRP A 210 -0.69 7.18 10.84
CA TRP A 210 -0.86 7.81 9.54
C TRP A 210 -2.32 8.19 9.25
N VAL A 211 -3.24 7.22 9.37
CA VAL A 211 -4.65 7.40 9.05
C VAL A 211 -5.34 8.33 10.04
N TYR A 212 -5.02 8.20 11.33
CA TYR A 212 -5.61 9.05 12.37
C TYR A 212 -5.19 10.52 12.25
N THR A 213 -3.92 10.77 11.90
CA THR A 213 -3.37 12.14 11.83
C THR A 213 -3.71 12.83 10.52
N ASN A 214 -3.88 12.09 9.42
CA ASN A 214 -4.12 12.63 8.08
C ASN A 214 -5.43 12.08 7.48
N PRO A 215 -6.60 12.67 7.75
CA PRO A 215 -7.88 12.15 7.29
C PRO A 215 -7.99 11.99 5.76
N SER A 216 -7.35 12.85 4.97
CA SER A 216 -7.37 12.78 3.50
C SER A 216 -6.39 11.76 2.89
N LEU A 217 -5.50 11.15 3.71
CA LEU A 217 -4.42 10.29 3.24
C LEU A 217 -4.92 9.13 2.38
N CYS A 218 -5.95 8.41 2.85
CA CYS A 218 -6.53 7.26 2.15
C CYS A 218 -7.13 7.62 0.78
N MET A 219 -7.41 8.90 0.54
CA MET A 219 -7.97 9.39 -0.73
C MET A 219 -6.92 10.05 -1.61
N SER A 220 -5.68 10.20 -1.14
CA SER A 220 -4.65 10.99 -1.81
C SER A 220 -4.37 10.54 -3.25
N ALA A 221 -4.31 9.23 -3.51
CA ALA A 221 -4.12 8.68 -4.86
C ALA A 221 -5.30 8.96 -5.82
N GLN A 222 -6.50 9.17 -5.28
CA GLN A 222 -7.68 9.55 -6.06
C GLN A 222 -7.78 11.06 -6.27
N LEU A 223 -7.43 11.84 -5.25
CA LEU A 223 -7.49 13.30 -5.29
C LEU A 223 -6.38 13.90 -6.15
N ASN A 224 -5.21 13.27 -6.15
CA ASN A 224 -4.04 13.68 -6.93
C ASN A 224 -3.73 12.59 -7.96
N PRO A 225 -4.43 12.56 -9.11
CA PRO A 225 -4.17 11.57 -10.14
C PRO A 225 -2.73 11.67 -10.65
N ALA A 226 -2.10 10.51 -10.84
CA ALA A 226 -0.73 10.42 -11.30
C ALA A 226 -0.54 11.11 -12.67
N ALA A 227 0.58 11.82 -12.84
CA ALA A 227 1.00 12.36 -14.13
C ALA A 227 1.52 11.22 -15.01
N LEU A 228 0.69 10.68 -15.90
CA LEU A 228 1.02 9.50 -16.71
C LEU A 228 1.50 9.88 -18.13
N PRO A 229 2.18 8.95 -18.84
CA PRO A 229 2.59 9.16 -20.23
C PRO A 229 1.41 9.47 -21.15
N ILE A 230 1.65 10.27 -22.20
CA ILE A 230 0.63 10.59 -23.19
C ILE A 230 0.16 9.30 -23.88
N GLY A 231 -1.16 9.07 -23.90
CA GLY A 231 -1.77 7.87 -24.50
C GLY A 231 -1.89 6.68 -23.55
N SER A 232 -1.44 6.80 -22.31
CA SER A 232 -1.67 5.77 -21.29
C SER A 232 -3.12 5.77 -20.80
N ILE A 233 -3.62 4.58 -20.45
CA ILE A 233 -4.93 4.42 -19.82
C ILE A 233 -4.70 4.36 -18.30
N PRO A 234 -5.19 5.33 -17.52
CA PRO A 234 -4.96 5.35 -16.09
C PRO A 234 -5.67 4.19 -15.42
N MET A 235 -4.93 3.39 -14.65
CA MET A 235 -5.55 2.47 -13.70
C MET A 235 -6.30 3.26 -12.62
N ALA A 236 -7.55 2.85 -12.36
CA ALA A 236 -8.38 3.46 -11.32
C ALA A 236 -7.71 3.32 -9.95
N ALA A 237 -7.55 4.44 -9.24
CA ALA A 237 -6.99 4.42 -7.89
C ALA A 237 -7.98 3.72 -6.92
N VAL A 238 -7.48 2.71 -6.22
CA VAL A 238 -8.22 1.98 -5.18
C VAL A 238 -7.77 2.49 -3.81
N THR A 239 -8.73 2.88 -2.97
CA THR A 239 -8.43 3.39 -1.63
C THR A 239 -8.19 2.22 -0.65
N PRO A 240 -7.41 2.45 0.41
CA PRO A 240 -7.22 1.44 1.46
C PRO A 240 -8.44 1.27 2.36
N LEU A 241 -9.48 2.11 2.23
CA LEU A 241 -10.58 2.18 3.19
C LEU A 241 -11.34 0.86 3.32
N ALA A 242 -11.59 0.16 2.21
CA ALA A 242 -12.24 -1.14 2.26
C ALA A 242 -11.45 -2.12 3.13
N GLY A 243 -10.16 -2.28 2.88
CA GLY A 243 -9.30 -3.20 3.64
C GLY A 243 -9.14 -2.80 5.11
N LEU A 244 -9.00 -1.49 5.39
CA LEU A 244 -8.95 -1.00 6.77
C LEU A 244 -10.26 -1.20 7.53
N ILE A 245 -11.41 -1.06 6.87
CA ILE A 245 -12.72 -1.39 7.46
C ILE A 245 -12.75 -2.88 7.81
N HIS A 246 -12.22 -3.76 6.96
CA HIS A 246 -12.17 -5.20 7.28
C HIS A 246 -11.35 -5.48 8.52
N TRP A 247 -10.15 -4.91 8.59
CA TRP A 247 -9.29 -5.03 9.76
C TRP A 247 -9.99 -4.57 11.04
N CYS A 248 -10.58 -3.37 11.01
CA CYS A 248 -11.24 -2.79 12.17
C CYS A 248 -12.49 -3.57 12.58
N ALA A 249 -13.33 -3.96 11.63
CA ALA A 249 -14.57 -4.68 11.87
C ALA A 249 -14.32 -6.08 12.43
N LEU A 250 -13.31 -6.79 11.92
CA LEU A 250 -13.02 -8.17 12.32
C LEU A 250 -12.12 -8.27 13.56
N ALA A 251 -11.40 -7.20 13.93
CA ALA A 251 -10.52 -7.20 15.09
C ALA A 251 -11.16 -7.74 16.38
N PRO A 252 -12.40 -7.38 16.77
CA PRO A 252 -13.04 -7.93 17.97
C PRO A 252 -13.14 -9.45 17.95
N LEU A 253 -13.26 -10.09 16.79
CA LEU A 253 -13.43 -11.54 16.65
C LEU A 253 -12.12 -12.33 16.75
N TYR A 254 -10.97 -11.66 16.66
CA TYR A 254 -9.67 -12.31 16.45
C TYR A 254 -8.56 -11.81 17.36
N VAL A 255 -8.62 -10.54 17.79
CA VAL A 255 -7.75 -10.03 18.83
C VAL A 255 -8.34 -10.53 20.14
N ASP A 256 -7.58 -11.33 20.86
CA ASP A 256 -7.93 -11.68 22.23
C ASP A 256 -7.58 -10.49 23.12
N GLU A 257 -8.43 -10.19 24.10
CA GLU A 257 -8.08 -9.19 25.10
C GLU A 257 -6.84 -9.71 25.84
N ASP A 258 -5.70 -9.05 25.64
CA ASP A 258 -4.45 -9.37 26.32
C ASP A 258 -4.73 -9.46 27.82
N ILE A 259 -4.77 -10.69 28.37
CA ILE A 259 -4.51 -10.91 29.78
C ILE A 259 -3.07 -10.43 29.95
N ASP A 260 -2.89 -9.27 30.60
CA ASP A 260 -1.60 -8.63 30.88
C ASP A 260 -0.49 -9.68 31.08
N THR A 261 0.21 -10.01 30.00
CA THR A 261 1.36 -10.89 30.04
C THR A 261 2.54 -9.95 30.18
N ASP A 262 3.08 -9.94 31.39
CA ASP A 262 4.26 -9.18 31.78
C ASP A 262 5.32 -9.18 30.66
N PRO A 263 5.96 -8.03 30.40
CA PRO A 263 6.96 -7.95 29.35
C PRO A 263 8.09 -8.94 29.63
N ILE A 264 8.27 -9.88 28.69
CA ILE A 264 9.39 -10.82 28.65
C ILE A 264 10.70 -10.02 28.79
N PRO A 265 11.54 -10.28 29.82
CA PRO A 265 12.75 -9.50 30.01
C PRO A 265 13.76 -9.88 28.92
N ILE A 266 13.93 -8.98 27.95
CA ILE A 266 15.06 -9.03 27.02
C ILE A 266 16.33 -8.91 27.87
N LYS A 267 17.09 -10.01 27.97
CA LYS A 267 18.41 -10.04 28.60
C LYS A 267 19.33 -9.08 27.84
N LYS A 268 19.47 -7.85 28.34
CA LYS A 268 20.57 -6.96 27.96
C LYS A 268 21.88 -7.58 28.44
N ILE A 269 22.78 -7.85 27.50
CA ILE A 269 24.19 -8.14 27.76
C ILE A 269 24.76 -6.89 28.46
N LYS A 270 25.23 -7.06 29.69
CA LYS A 270 25.90 -6.00 30.47
C LYS A 270 27.30 -5.77 29.90
N LEU A 271 27.58 -4.54 29.47
CA LEU A 271 28.90 -3.95 29.66
C LEU A 271 28.78 -2.90 30.78
N GLU A 272 29.64 -3.05 31.78
CA GLU A 272 30.03 -2.06 32.79
C GLU A 272 30.51 -0.78 32.07
N GLU A 273 30.38 0.46 32.54
CA GLU A 273 30.22 1.10 33.84
C GLU A 273 29.87 2.57 33.51
N GLU A 274 28.85 3.20 34.12
CA GLU A 274 28.84 4.66 34.40
C GLU A 274 27.58 5.07 35.19
N LYS A 275 27.78 5.93 36.20
CA LYS A 275 26.82 6.34 37.22
C LYS A 275 26.10 7.64 36.84
N HIS A 276 24.86 7.78 37.37
CA HIS A 276 23.99 8.97 37.42
C HIS A 276 23.19 9.25 36.12
N THR A 277 21.88 9.51 36.11
CA THR A 277 20.98 10.17 37.07
C THR A 277 19.54 9.74 36.78
N ILE A 278 18.73 9.55 37.83
CA ILE A 278 17.32 9.15 37.74
C ILE A 278 16.49 10.33 37.20
N VAL A 279 16.13 10.28 35.91
CA VAL A 279 14.99 11.03 35.37
C VAL A 279 13.88 10.02 35.17
N LYS A 280 12.79 10.17 35.94
CA LYS A 280 11.53 9.45 35.69
C LYS A 280 11.00 9.91 34.33
N SER A 281 11.40 9.23 33.25
CA SER A 281 10.77 9.38 31.95
C SER A 281 9.32 8.96 32.09
N VAL A 282 8.39 9.85 31.75
CA VAL A 282 6.99 9.51 31.52
C VAL A 282 6.97 8.37 30.51
N THR A 283 6.78 7.14 30.99
CA THR A 283 6.58 5.97 30.14
C THR A 283 5.28 6.18 29.40
N SER A 284 5.36 6.61 28.13
CA SER A 284 4.24 6.55 27.21
C SER A 284 3.81 5.08 27.12
N LYS A 285 2.72 4.73 27.79
CA LYS A 285 2.15 3.38 27.73
C LYS A 285 1.89 3.07 26.25
N SER A 286 2.57 2.06 25.71
CA SER A 286 2.30 1.58 24.35
C SER A 286 0.87 1.06 24.31
N LEU A 287 0.09 1.47 23.31
CA LEU A 287 -1.30 1.05 23.16
C LEU A 287 -1.39 -0.49 23.01
N SER A 288 -2.43 -1.09 23.55
CA SER A 288 -2.77 -2.50 23.26
C SER A 288 -3.21 -2.65 21.81
N GLU A 289 -3.23 -3.88 21.28
CA GLU A 289 -3.71 -4.11 19.91
C GLU A 289 -5.18 -3.70 19.76
N THR A 290 -6.01 -3.98 20.77
CA THR A 290 -7.40 -3.54 20.81
C THR A 290 -7.54 -2.03 20.76
N GLU A 291 -6.74 -1.29 21.55
CA GLU A 291 -6.73 0.18 21.55
C GLU A 291 -6.29 0.74 20.19
N LEU A 292 -5.33 0.09 19.53
CA LEU A 292 -4.88 0.47 18.19
C LEU A 292 -5.99 0.29 17.15
N TYR A 293 -6.71 -0.83 17.16
CA TYR A 293 -7.83 -1.03 16.24
C TYR A 293 -8.99 -0.06 16.49
N ILE A 294 -9.28 0.28 17.75
CA ILE A 294 -10.30 1.30 18.07
C ILE A 294 -9.88 2.67 17.50
N LYS A 295 -8.62 3.06 17.71
CA LYS A 295 -8.08 4.32 17.19
C LYS A 295 -8.02 4.34 15.67
N LEU A 296 -7.64 3.22 15.04
CA LEU A 296 -7.63 3.07 13.59
C LEU A 296 -9.04 3.18 13.02
N HIS A 297 -10.03 2.52 13.65
CA HIS A 297 -11.43 2.61 13.25
C HIS A 297 -11.91 4.06 13.25
N LEU A 298 -11.63 4.81 14.31
CA LEU A 298 -11.94 6.24 14.37
C LEU A 298 -11.24 7.03 13.25
N GLY A 299 -9.97 6.73 12.97
CA GLY A 299 -9.24 7.31 11.83
C GLY A 299 -9.91 7.02 10.48
N VAL A 300 -10.35 5.78 10.27
CA VAL A 300 -11.09 5.37 9.06
C VAL A 300 -12.40 6.12 8.92
N LEU A 301 -13.17 6.27 10.01
CA LEU A 301 -14.41 7.06 10.01
C LEU A 301 -14.14 8.55 9.68
N HIS A 302 -13.07 9.12 10.23
CA HIS A 302 -12.62 10.48 9.89
C HIS A 302 -12.23 10.59 8.41
N SER A 303 -11.54 9.59 7.86
CA SER A 303 -11.20 9.55 6.43
C SER A 303 -12.42 9.43 5.53
N LEU A 304 -13.41 8.61 5.89
CA LEU A 304 -14.68 8.54 5.17
C LEU A 304 -15.42 9.88 5.18
N ARG A 305 -15.44 10.55 6.34
CA ARG A 305 -16.04 11.88 6.46
C ARG A 305 -15.29 12.95 5.65
N ALA A 306 -13.96 12.90 5.65
CA ALA A 306 -13.12 13.80 4.85
C ALA A 306 -13.27 13.53 3.34
N GLY A 307 -13.57 12.29 2.96
CA GLY A 307 -13.85 11.86 1.59
C GLY A 307 -15.21 12.28 1.05
N LYS A 308 -15.96 13.13 1.76
CA LYS A 308 -17.26 13.63 1.31
C LYS A 308 -17.12 14.31 -0.05
N ARG A 309 -17.81 13.78 -1.05
CA ARG A 309 -17.86 14.40 -2.38
C ARG A 309 -19.08 15.29 -2.51
N THR A 310 -18.85 16.54 -2.92
CA THR A 310 -19.91 17.46 -3.36
C THR A 310 -20.20 17.33 -4.85
N HIS A 311 -19.24 16.81 -5.63
CA HIS A 311 -19.34 16.63 -7.07
C HIS A 311 -18.69 15.31 -7.51
N GLY A 312 -19.27 14.66 -8.53
CA GLY A 312 -18.79 13.40 -9.10
C GLY A 312 -19.27 12.14 -8.37
N PRO A 313 -19.17 10.96 -9.00
CA PRO A 313 -19.63 9.71 -8.40
C PRO A 313 -18.77 9.32 -7.19
N PRO A 314 -19.33 8.57 -6.22
CA PRO A 314 -18.55 7.95 -5.16
C PRO A 314 -17.46 7.04 -5.76
N THR A 315 -16.24 7.07 -5.23
CA THR A 315 -15.20 6.09 -5.62
C THR A 315 -14.37 5.62 -4.44
N ALA A 316 -14.75 5.94 -3.20
CA ALA A 316 -13.90 5.68 -2.05
C ALA A 316 -13.95 4.19 -1.66
N VAL A 317 -15.14 3.61 -1.54
CA VAL A 317 -15.35 2.23 -1.06
C VAL A 317 -16.27 1.47 -1.99
N ASN A 318 -15.82 0.33 -2.52
CA ASN A 318 -16.66 -0.56 -3.32
C ASN A 318 -17.60 -1.35 -2.41
N ALA A 319 -18.90 -1.31 -2.70
CA ALA A 319 -19.92 -2.07 -1.98
C ALA A 319 -19.63 -3.58 -1.93
N GLN A 320 -19.06 -4.16 -3.00
CA GLN A 320 -18.71 -5.59 -3.05
C GLN A 320 -17.67 -5.98 -2.01
N HIS A 321 -16.72 -5.09 -1.71
CA HIS A 321 -15.71 -5.37 -0.70
C HIS A 321 -16.36 -5.40 0.68
N LEU A 322 -17.29 -4.49 0.97
CA LEU A 322 -18.04 -4.52 2.24
C LEU A 322 -18.93 -5.77 2.36
N VAL A 323 -19.54 -6.22 1.26
CA VAL A 323 -20.29 -7.50 1.21
C VAL A 323 -19.41 -8.70 1.57
N ALA A 324 -18.10 -8.66 1.26
CA ALA A 324 -17.19 -9.75 1.57
C ALA A 324 -16.99 -9.99 3.09
N LEU A 325 -17.36 -9.03 3.94
CA LEU A 325 -17.38 -9.24 5.40
C LEU A 325 -18.50 -10.19 5.85
N THR A 326 -19.63 -10.18 5.15
CA THR A 326 -20.82 -10.95 5.51
C THR A 326 -20.55 -12.45 5.72
N PRO A 327 -19.95 -13.19 4.76
CA PRO A 327 -19.72 -14.62 4.95
C PRO A 327 -18.76 -14.94 6.10
N ILE A 328 -17.79 -14.05 6.41
CA ILE A 328 -16.86 -14.22 7.53
C ILE A 328 -17.59 -14.11 8.86
N VAL A 329 -18.43 -13.08 9.01
CA VAL A 329 -19.23 -12.84 10.22
C VAL A 329 -20.28 -13.94 10.39
N GLN A 330 -20.91 -14.39 9.30
CA GLN A 330 -21.86 -15.51 9.33
C GLN A 330 -21.19 -16.82 9.76
N ALA A 331 -19.98 -17.10 9.29
CA ALA A 331 -19.23 -18.28 9.73
C ALA A 331 -18.95 -18.24 11.24
N TYR A 332 -18.59 -17.07 11.79
CA TYR A 332 -18.41 -16.89 13.23
C TYR A 332 -19.73 -17.08 13.99
N ALA A 333 -20.82 -16.46 13.52
CA ALA A 333 -22.15 -16.62 14.12
C ALA A 333 -22.63 -18.08 14.11
N HIS A 334 -22.41 -18.81 13.01
CA HIS A 334 -22.72 -20.24 12.94
C HIS A 334 -21.95 -21.06 13.96
N ASN A 335 -20.69 -20.71 14.25
CA ASN A 335 -19.91 -21.36 15.29
C ASN A 335 -20.46 -21.06 16.70
N LEU A 336 -20.92 -19.83 16.97
CA LEU A 336 -21.58 -19.50 18.24
C LEU A 336 -22.86 -20.31 18.45
N ILE A 337 -23.69 -20.48 17.41
CA ILE A 337 -24.90 -21.31 17.49
C ILE A 337 -24.53 -22.75 17.86
N LYS A 338 -23.49 -23.32 17.23
CA LYS A 338 -23.02 -24.68 17.55
C LYS A 338 -22.57 -24.81 19.02
N CYS A 339 -22.03 -23.74 19.59
CA CYS A 339 -21.65 -23.66 21.00
C CYS A 339 -22.82 -23.32 21.94
N GLY A 340 -24.05 -23.13 21.42
CA GLY A 340 -25.23 -22.78 22.21
C GLY A 340 -25.23 -21.33 22.73
N VAL A 341 -24.36 -20.47 22.21
CA VAL A 341 -24.24 -19.06 22.63
C VAL A 341 -25.23 -18.21 21.85
N LYS A 342 -26.01 -17.37 22.54
CA LYS A 342 -26.91 -16.42 21.88
C LYS A 342 -26.11 -15.27 21.28
N PHE A 343 -26.50 -14.78 20.11
CA PHE A 343 -25.83 -13.66 19.43
C PHE A 343 -25.78 -12.37 20.26
N GLN A 344 -26.82 -12.13 21.06
CA GLN A 344 -26.97 -10.93 21.89
C GLN A 344 -26.07 -10.96 23.13
N SER A 345 -25.59 -12.15 23.54
CA SER A 345 -24.68 -12.29 24.69
C SER A 345 -23.20 -12.24 24.30
N ASP A 346 -22.87 -12.33 23.01
CA ASP A 346 -21.50 -12.29 22.54
C ASP A 346 -21.08 -10.85 22.19
N ASN A 347 -20.34 -10.22 23.11
CA ASN A 347 -19.89 -8.83 22.94
C ASN A 347 -18.97 -8.66 21.73
N ARG A 348 -18.14 -9.66 21.40
CA ARG A 348 -17.20 -9.61 20.27
C ARG A 348 -17.96 -9.51 18.94
N LEU A 349 -19.02 -10.30 18.79
CA LEU A 349 -19.92 -10.25 17.63
C LEU A 349 -20.65 -8.90 17.56
N GLN A 350 -21.17 -8.40 18.68
CA GLN A 350 -21.86 -7.11 18.68
C GLN A 350 -20.93 -5.96 18.33
N ASP A 351 -19.71 -5.93 18.87
CA ASP A 351 -18.68 -4.93 18.53
C ASP A 351 -18.29 -5.00 17.06
N CYS A 352 -18.17 -6.21 16.50
CA CYS A 352 -17.93 -6.42 15.08
C CYS A 352 -19.05 -5.81 14.22
N LEU A 353 -20.31 -6.14 14.54
CA LEU A 353 -21.50 -5.64 13.82
C LEU A 353 -21.63 -4.11 13.96
N ASP A 354 -21.34 -3.55 15.13
CA ASP A 354 -21.36 -2.10 15.36
C ASP A 354 -20.27 -1.39 14.54
N ARG A 355 -19.05 -1.94 14.46
CA ARG A 355 -17.99 -1.36 13.61
C ARG A 355 -18.34 -1.41 12.13
N ILE A 356 -18.95 -2.49 11.64
CA ILE A 356 -19.48 -2.57 10.27
C ILE A 356 -20.55 -1.50 10.07
N GLY A 357 -21.53 -1.42 10.98
CA GLY A 357 -22.61 -0.44 10.92
C GLY A 357 -22.10 1.00 10.88
N GLN A 358 -21.19 1.37 11.78
CA GLN A 358 -20.61 2.71 11.83
C GLN A 358 -19.89 3.06 10.53
N ALA A 359 -19.07 2.14 10.00
CA ALA A 359 -18.34 2.37 8.75
C ALA A 359 -19.29 2.54 7.56
N VAL A 360 -20.30 1.66 7.43
CA VAL A 360 -21.31 1.73 6.36
C VAL A 360 -22.13 3.01 6.47
N GLN A 361 -22.59 3.37 7.67
CA GLN A 361 -23.38 4.58 7.91
C GLN A 361 -22.61 5.83 7.50
N VAL A 362 -21.37 5.99 7.97
CA VAL A 362 -20.54 7.15 7.64
C VAL A 362 -20.23 7.18 6.15
N ALA A 363 -19.92 6.02 5.53
CA ALA A 363 -19.63 5.95 4.11
C ALA A 363 -20.84 6.30 3.23
N LEU A 364 -22.04 5.82 3.56
CA LEU A 364 -23.27 6.15 2.83
C LEU A 364 -23.66 7.63 3.02
N ALA A 365 -23.61 8.13 4.26
CA ALA A 365 -23.95 9.52 4.58
C ALA A 365 -23.04 10.55 3.89
N ASN A 366 -21.79 10.18 3.56
CA ASN A 366 -20.82 11.05 2.88
C ASN A 366 -20.68 10.76 1.38
N GLY A 367 -21.48 9.85 0.81
CA GLY A 367 -21.40 9.52 -0.62
C GLY A 367 -20.04 8.92 -0.99
N CYS A 368 -19.54 8.00 -0.16
CA CYS A 368 -18.26 7.33 -0.36
C CYS A 368 -18.40 5.93 -1.00
N VAL A 369 -19.58 5.31 -0.89
CA VAL A 369 -19.83 3.94 -1.37
C VAL A 369 -20.27 3.94 -2.83
N TYR A 370 -19.65 3.10 -3.65
CA TYR A 370 -20.01 2.89 -5.06
C TYR A 370 -20.27 1.42 -5.38
N GLY A 371 -20.90 1.15 -6.52
CA GLY A 371 -21.33 -0.19 -6.92
C GLY A 371 -22.75 -0.50 -6.48
N ASN A 372 -23.06 -1.78 -6.24
CA ASN A 372 -24.42 -2.23 -5.94
C ASN A 372 -24.74 -2.08 -4.44
N ILE A 373 -25.28 -0.92 -4.07
CA ILE A 373 -25.69 -0.60 -2.69
C ILE A 373 -26.85 -1.50 -2.23
N ASN A 374 -27.79 -1.87 -3.12
CA ASN A 374 -28.90 -2.76 -2.78
C ASN A 374 -28.39 -4.14 -2.35
N ASN A 375 -27.41 -4.68 -3.06
CA ASN A 375 -26.76 -5.94 -2.68
C ASN A 375 -26.04 -5.82 -1.34
N LEU A 376 -25.41 -4.68 -1.05
CA LEU A 376 -24.81 -4.42 0.26
C LEU A 376 -25.87 -4.44 1.38
N LEU A 377 -26.96 -3.70 1.22
CA LEU A 377 -28.03 -3.66 2.23
C LEU A 377 -28.68 -5.03 2.43
N ALA A 378 -28.91 -5.79 1.36
CA ALA A 378 -29.40 -7.16 1.44
C ALA A 378 -28.42 -8.09 2.18
N ALA A 379 -27.13 -7.98 1.90
CA ALA A 379 -26.10 -8.76 2.59
C ALA A 379 -26.02 -8.41 4.08
N LEU A 380 -26.10 -7.13 4.44
CA LEU A 380 -26.12 -6.69 5.84
C LEU A 380 -27.39 -7.16 6.56
N ASN A 381 -28.52 -7.24 5.88
CA ASN A 381 -29.78 -7.77 6.43
C ASN A 381 -29.71 -9.28 6.73
N SER A 382 -28.75 -10.00 6.14
CA SER A 382 -28.52 -11.43 6.39
C SER A 382 -27.59 -11.70 7.59
N LEU A 383 -27.05 -10.66 8.23
CA LEU A 383 -26.24 -10.77 9.43
C LEU A 383 -27.09 -10.94 10.69
N PRO A 384 -26.50 -11.43 11.81
CA PRO A 384 -27.19 -11.49 13.09
C PRO A 384 -27.76 -10.14 13.53
N GLU A 385 -28.82 -10.19 14.34
CA GLU A 385 -29.52 -8.99 14.77
C GLU A 385 -28.59 -8.02 15.53
N ASN A 386 -28.53 -6.78 15.05
CA ASN A 386 -27.80 -5.68 15.66
C ASN A 386 -28.59 -4.37 15.45
N ARG A 387 -28.75 -3.60 16.52
CA ARG A 387 -29.59 -2.39 16.54
C ARG A 387 -29.15 -1.35 15.51
N LEU A 388 -27.85 -1.13 15.38
CA LEU A 388 -27.32 -0.11 14.47
C LEU A 388 -27.55 -0.50 13.00
N LEU A 389 -27.26 -1.74 12.64
CA LEU A 389 -27.51 -2.26 11.29
C LEU A 389 -29.00 -2.16 10.91
N CYS A 390 -29.91 -2.52 11.83
CA CYS A 390 -31.35 -2.38 11.59
C CYS A 390 -31.76 -0.92 11.30
N ILE A 391 -31.19 0.05 12.00
CA ILE A 391 -31.46 1.48 11.77
C ILE A 391 -30.97 1.90 10.38
N ILE A 392 -29.75 1.52 10.01
CA ILE A 392 -29.12 1.86 8.72
C ILE A 392 -29.95 1.29 7.56
N ILE A 393 -30.30 0.00 7.63
CA ILE A 393 -31.08 -0.68 6.58
C ILE A 393 -32.43 0.01 6.40
N LYS A 394 -33.15 0.29 7.48
CA LYS A 394 -34.45 0.98 7.43
C LYS A 394 -34.33 2.40 6.86
N SER A 395 -33.32 3.15 7.28
CA SER A 395 -33.11 4.54 6.83
C SER A 395 -32.77 4.62 5.33
N HIS A 396 -31.99 3.67 4.81
CA HIS A 396 -31.57 3.70 3.41
C HIS A 396 -32.52 2.97 2.46
N HIS A 397 -33.31 1.99 2.94
CA HIS A 397 -34.41 1.40 2.15
C HIS A 397 -35.53 2.41 1.83
N GLN A 398 -35.69 3.48 2.63
CA GLN A 398 -36.68 4.54 2.39
C GLN A 398 -36.19 5.63 1.42
N SER A 399 -34.88 5.67 1.13
CA SER A 399 -34.24 6.71 0.32
C SER A 399 -33.91 6.25 -1.10
N ILE A 400 -34.16 4.98 -1.42
CA ILE A 400 -33.98 4.31 -2.72
C ILE A 400 -35.38 4.00 -3.24
#